data_AF-A0A178X062-F1
#
_entry.id   AF-A0A178X062-F1
#
_cell.length_a   1.000
_cell.length_b   1.000
_cell.length_c   1.000
_cell.angle_alpha   90.00
_cell.angle_beta   90.00
_cell.angle_gamma   90.00
#
_symmetry.space_group_name_H-M   'P 1'
#
loop_
_entity.id
_entity.type
_entity.pdbx_description
1 polymer ?
#
loop_
_entity_poly.entity_id
_entity_poly.type
_entity_poly.pdbx_seq_one_letter_code
_entity_poly.pdbx_strand_id
1 'polypeptide(L)' 'MGRTGSCYDNAAAESFFATLKTETGARSWTTRQQARHAVFAYYNHHRLHSTLDYRTPHETRLSYRHHHAHAK' A
#
# COMPACT_ATOMS: atom_id res chain seq x y z
N MET A 1 -29.09 7.33 -2.46
CA MET A 1 -28.94 6.42 -3.62
C MET A 1 -27.45 6.30 -3.97
N GLY A 2 -26.73 5.36 -3.36
CA GLY A 2 -25.37 5.01 -3.77
C GLY A 2 -25.45 3.87 -4.77
N ARG A 3 -25.01 4.08 -6.01
CA ARG A 3 -25.08 3.05 -7.06
C ARG A 3 -23.96 2.02 -6.81
N THR A 4 -24.33 0.78 -6.52
CA THR A 4 -23.42 -0.36 -6.63
C THR A 4 -22.85 -0.39 -8.05
N GLY A 5 -21.53 -0.24 -8.19
CA GLY A 5 -20.85 -0.15 -9.49
C GLY A 5 -20.50 1.28 -9.95
N SER A 6 -20.23 2.21 -9.03
CA SER A 6 -19.55 3.45 -9.40
C SER A 6 -18.08 3.14 -9.73
N CYS A 7 -17.62 3.49 -10.94
CA CYS A 7 -16.22 3.32 -11.35
C CYS A 7 -15.22 3.98 -10.40
N TYR A 8 -15.64 4.98 -9.63
CA TYR A 8 -14.83 5.63 -8.61
C TYR A 8 -14.58 4.79 -7.36
N ASP A 9 -15.47 3.84 -7.03
CA ASP A 9 -15.30 2.97 -5.86
C ASP A 9 -14.14 1.99 -6.07
N ASN A 10 -14.00 1.48 -7.30
CA ASN A 10 -12.92 0.58 -7.69
C ASN A 10 -11.66 1.32 -8.16
N ALA A 11 -11.75 2.59 -8.56
CA ALA A 11 -10.62 3.36 -9.11
C ALA A 11 -9.40 3.40 -8.19
N ALA A 12 -9.60 3.51 -6.87
CA ALA A 12 -8.50 3.48 -5.90
C ALA A 12 -7.80 2.11 -5.84
N ALA A 13 -8.57 1.04 -5.89
CA ALA A 13 -8.05 -0.32 -5.94
C ALA A 13 -7.33 -0.59 -7.27
N GLU A 14 -7.93 -0.20 -8.40
CA GLU A 14 -7.33 -0.33 -9.74
C GLU A 14 -6.02 0.43 -9.86
N SER A 15 -5.97 1.68 -9.39
CA SER A 15 -4.74 2.47 -9.35
C SER A 15 -3.66 1.78 -8.52
N PHE A 16 -4.03 1.27 -7.35
CA PHE A 16 -3.11 0.52 -6.49
C PHE A 16 -2.57 -0.74 -7.19
N PHE A 17 -3.43 -1.56 -7.79
CA PHE A 17 -3.01 -2.78 -8.46
C PHE A 17 -2.18 -2.51 -9.72
N ALA A 18 -2.42 -1.40 -10.41
CA ALA A 18 -1.60 -0.95 -11.53
C ALA A 18 -0.18 -0.62 -11.05
N THR A 19 -0.05 0.23 -10.02
CA THR A 19 1.26 0.58 -9.43
C THR A 19 1.97 -0.65 -8.87
N LEU A 20 1.26 -1.52 -8.14
CA LEU A 20 1.82 -2.76 -7.59
C LEU A 20 2.47 -3.63 -8.67
N LYS A 21 1.79 -3.82 -9.80
CA LYS A 21 2.31 -4.63 -10.92
C LYS A 21 3.50 -3.97 -11.61
N THR A 22 3.46 -2.65 -11.76
CA THR A 22 4.57 -1.87 -12.36
C THR A 22 5.82 -1.92 -11.48
N GLU A 23 5.69 -1.69 -10.18
CA GLU A 23 6.83 -1.57 -9.26
C GLU A 23 7.38 -2.93 -8.79
N THR A 24 6.51 -3.94 -8.66
CA THR A 24 6.97 -5.31 -8.32
C THR A 24 7.53 -6.04 -9.54
N GLY A 25 7.27 -5.51 -10.75
CA GLY A 25 7.62 -6.12 -12.03
C GLY A 25 6.76 -7.36 -12.34
N ALA A 26 6.95 -7.92 -13.54
CA ALA A 26 6.35 -9.19 -13.96
C ALA A 26 7.02 -10.40 -13.25
N ARG A 27 7.13 -10.35 -11.92
CA ARG A 27 7.72 -11.41 -11.13
C ARG A 27 6.76 -12.58 -11.05
N SER A 28 7.13 -13.72 -11.62
CA SER A 28 6.42 -14.98 -11.40
C SER A 28 6.79 -15.51 -10.02
N TRP A 29 5.77 -15.83 -9.23
CA TRP A 29 5.96 -16.50 -7.94
C TRP A 29 5.58 -17.96 -8.07
N THR A 30 6.42 -18.84 -7.54
CA THR A 30 6.17 -20.29 -7.55
C THR A 30 4.97 -20.67 -6.70
N THR A 31 4.68 -19.90 -5.64
CA THR A 31 3.54 -20.17 -4.74
C THR A 31 2.76 -18.89 -4.44
N ARG A 32 1.46 -19.07 -4.18
CA ARG A 32 0.59 -17.98 -3.74
C ARG A 32 1.06 -17.35 -2.43
N GLN A 33 1.70 -18.13 -1.55
CA GLN A 33 2.22 -17.62 -0.28
C GLN A 33 3.38 -16.65 -0.51
N GLN A 34 4.33 -17.00 -1.38
CA GLN A 34 5.43 -16.09 -1.75
C GLN A 34 4.90 -14.78 -2.35
N ALA A 35 3.90 -14.86 -3.25
CA ALA A 35 3.26 -13.67 -3.81
C ALA A 35 2.63 -12.79 -2.71
N ARG A 36 1.90 -13.40 -1.76
CA ARG A 36 1.31 -12.66 -0.63
C ARG A 36 2.37 -11.98 0.21
N HIS A 37 3.44 -12.68 0.59
CA HIS A 37 4.53 -12.10 1.37
C HIS A 37 5.20 -10.93 0.62
N ALA A 38 5.45 -11.08 -0.68
CA ALA A 38 6.02 -10.02 -1.50
C ALA A 38 5.11 -8.78 -1.54
N VAL A 39 3.81 -8.96 -1.77
CA VAL A 39 2.84 -7.86 -1.79
C VAL A 39 2.76 -7.16 -0.43
N PHE A 40 2.75 -7.92 0.68
CA PHE A 40 2.75 -7.34 2.03
C PHE A 40 4.03 -6.56 2.33
N ALA A 41 5.19 -7.11 1.96
CA ALA A 41 6.47 -6.44 2.14
C ALA A 41 6.51 -5.13 1.34
N TYR A 42 6.14 -5.20 0.06
CA TYR A 42 6.06 -4.03 -0.82
C TYR A 42 5.15 -2.95 -0.23
N TYR A 43 3.93 -3.31 0.16
CA TYR A 43 2.96 -2.34 0.69
C TYR A 43 3.48 -1.63 1.94
N ASN A 44 4.07 -2.36 2.89
CA ASN A 44 4.46 -1.79 4.18
C ASN A 44 5.80 -1.05 4.12
N HIS A 45 6.76 -1.54 3.34
CA HIS A 45 8.17 -1.10 3.41
C HIS A 45 8.71 -0.45 2.13
N HIS A 46 8.01 -0.55 0.99
CA HIS A 46 8.52 -0.02 -0.28
C HIS A 46 7.59 1.00 -0.92
N ARG A 47 6.28 0.88 -0.71
CA ARG A 47 5.31 1.79 -1.30
C ARG A 47 5.45 3.19 -0.70
N LEU A 48 5.91 4.13 -1.51
CA LEU A 48 5.90 5.56 -1.18
C LEU A 48 4.59 6.17 -1.69
N HIS A 49 4.04 7.13 -0.94
CA HIS A 49 2.83 7.82 -1.35
C HIS A 49 2.91 9.30 -0.99
N SER A 50 2.51 10.17 -1.91
CA SER A 50 2.56 11.63 -1.72
C SER A 50 1.75 12.08 -0.50
N THR A 51 0.61 11.44 -0.22
CA THR A 51 -0.19 11.75 1.00
C THR A 51 0.50 11.33 2.30
N LEU A 52 1.57 10.54 2.23
CA LEU A 52 2.40 10.12 3.36
C LEU A 52 3.73 10.87 3.38
N ASP A 53 3.83 12.03 2.71
CA ASP A 53 5.08 12.79 2.62
C ASP A 53 6.22 11.98 1.96
N TYR A 54 5.87 11.13 0.98
CA TYR A 54 6.79 10.19 0.35
C TYR A 54 7.47 9.22 1.33
N ARG A 55 6.80 8.87 2.43
CA ARG A 55 7.25 7.88 3.40
C ARG A 55 6.49 6.56 3.23
N THR A 56 7.11 5.48 3.67
CA THR A 56 6.47 4.17 3.71
C THR A 56 5.40 4.12 4.81
N PRO A 57 4.35 3.29 4.68
CA PRO A 57 3.37 3.09 5.75
C PRO A 57 4.00 2.69 7.08
N HIS A 58 5.10 1.94 7.04
CA HIS A 58 5.88 1.58 8.22
C HIS A 58 6.49 2.82 8.91
N GLU A 59 7.17 3.70 8.16
CA GLU A 59 7.76 4.93 8.70
C GLU A 59 6.71 5.90 9.24
N THR A 60 5.58 6.04 8.53
CA THR A 60 4.45 6.84 9.01
C THR A 60 3.91 6.29 10.32
N ARG A 61 3.75 4.96 10.44
CA ARG A 61 3.31 4.31 11.68
C ARG A 61 4.29 4.55 12.83
N LEU A 62 5.60 4.45 12.58
CA LEU A 62 6.63 4.72 13.59
C LEU A 62 6.59 6.19 14.04
N SER A 63 6.50 7.13 13.09
CA SER A 63 6.42 8.56 13.36
C SER A 63 5.18 8.91 14.18
N TYR A 64 4.02 8.31 13.86
CA TYR A 64 2.79 8.46 14.62
C TYR A 64 2.93 7.97 16.06
N ARG A 65 3.53 6.79 16.28
CA ARG A 65 3.77 6.24 17.62
C ARG A 65 4.71 7.13 18.44
N HIS A 66 5.77 7.65 17.82
CA HIS A 66 6.69 8.57 18.48
C HIS A 66 5.97 9.86 18.91
N HIS A 67 5.22 10.49 18.01
CA HIS A 67 4.46 11.70 18.33
C HIS A 67 3.45 11.48 19.47
N HIS A 68 2.74 10.34 19.49
CA HIS A 68 1.80 10.02 20.57
C HIS A 68 2.46 9.53 21.86
N ALA A 69 3.71 9.04 21.82
CA ALA A 69 4.45 8.66 23.03
C ALA A 69 4.99 9.88 23.80
N HIS A 70 5.26 10.99 23.10
CA HIS A 70 5.75 12.25 23.68
C HIS A 70 4.64 13.26 24.01
N ALA A 71 3.37 12.92 23.76
CA ALA A 71 2.20 13.74 24.12
C ALA A 71 1.66 13.42 25.54
N LYS A 72 2.50 12.87 26.41
CA LYS A 72 2.20 12.55 27.81
C LYS A 72 3.19 13.26 28.72
#